data_AF-A0A443S517-F1
#
_entry.id   AF-A0A443S517-F1
#
_cell.length_a   1.000
_cell.length_b   1.000
_cell.length_c   1.000
_cell.angle_alpha   90.00
_cell.angle_beta   90.00
_cell.angle_gamma   90.00
#
_symmetry.space_group_name_H-M   'P 1'
#
loop_
_entity.id
_entity.type
_entity.pdbx_description
1 polymer ?
#
loop_
_entity_poly.entity_id
_entity_poly.type
_entity_poly.pdbx_seq_one_letter_code
_entity_poly.pdbx_strand_id
1 'polypeptide(L)'
;MCVLDSSAKFPVSGTIEGTLGDIGRYDECLDVQNEANTISGQYCSFLLHPPLPPRPRFHTICNQIQQLLNISRPGKLFRWIAENAHYFYYVPIRLGLCTPSTCSPEDITSLLESAVKPFSLNVSLLNGKCEIKEERSLNATQIFVLYVFLV
;
A
#
# COMPACT_ATOMS: atom_id res chain seq x y z
N MET A 1 -12.26 13.57 -15.05
CA MET A 1 -12.19 13.76 -13.58
C MET A 1 -12.27 12.37 -12.94
N CYS A 2 -11.18 11.59 -12.95
CA CYS A 2 -11.17 10.15 -12.57
C CYS A 2 -9.92 9.68 -11.79
N VAL A 3 -8.93 10.55 -11.53
CA VAL A 3 -7.63 10.12 -10.97
C VAL A 3 -7.77 9.55 -9.55
N LEU A 4 -8.64 10.11 -8.72
CA LEU A 4 -8.83 9.66 -7.34
C LEU A 4 -9.66 8.38 -7.20
N ASP A 5 -10.53 8.05 -8.16
CA ASP A 5 -11.35 6.82 -8.08
C ASP A 5 -10.52 5.55 -8.30
N SER A 6 -9.37 5.68 -8.96
CA SER A 6 -8.41 4.59 -9.16
C SER A 6 -7.55 4.30 -7.91
N SER A 7 -7.65 5.13 -6.87
CA SER A 7 -6.92 4.92 -5.61
C SER A 7 -7.53 3.83 -4.73
N ALA A 8 -6.70 3.23 -3.90
CA ALA A 8 -7.09 2.29 -2.86
C ALA A 8 -8.00 2.96 -1.84
N LYS A 9 -8.98 2.21 -1.35
CA LYS A 9 -9.94 2.71 -0.37
C LYS A 9 -9.42 2.41 1.03
N PHE A 10 -9.46 3.43 1.89
CA PHE A 10 -9.17 3.27 3.31
C PHE A 10 -10.46 3.45 4.12
N PRO A 11 -10.82 2.53 5.02
CA PRO A 11 -10.13 1.27 5.37
C PRO A 11 -10.17 0.22 4.24
N VAL A 12 -9.17 -0.66 4.21
CA VAL A 12 -9.01 -1.71 3.20
C VAL A 12 -10.25 -2.62 3.17
N SER A 13 -10.78 -2.87 1.97
CA SER A 13 -11.92 -3.77 1.80
C SER A 13 -11.52 -5.19 2.20
N GLY A 14 -12.37 -5.87 2.97
CA GLY A 14 -12.07 -7.21 3.49
C GLY A 14 -11.05 -7.23 4.64
N THR A 15 -10.80 -6.10 5.32
CA THR A 15 -9.94 -6.10 6.54
C THR A 15 -10.43 -7.12 7.58
N ILE A 16 -11.76 -7.27 7.74
CA ILE A 16 -12.34 -8.24 8.68
C ILE A 16 -12.09 -9.69 8.22
N GLU A 17 -11.95 -9.91 6.91
CA GLU A 17 -11.64 -11.20 6.29
C GLU A 17 -10.12 -11.47 6.25
N GLY A 18 -9.29 -10.54 6.73
CA GLY A 18 -7.83 -10.68 6.78
C GLY A 18 -7.07 -10.02 5.63
N THR A 19 -7.74 -9.25 4.76
CA THR A 19 -7.06 -8.50 3.70
C THR A 19 -6.31 -7.31 4.29
N LEU A 20 -4.98 -7.35 4.19
CA LEU A 20 -4.09 -6.32 4.75
C LEU A 20 -3.62 -5.30 3.71
N GLY A 21 -4.09 -5.36 2.46
CA GLY A 21 -3.71 -4.35 1.48
C GLY A 21 -4.72 -4.19 0.36
N ASP A 22 -4.84 -2.96 -0.12
CA ASP A 22 -5.59 -2.59 -1.31
C ASP A 22 -4.64 -1.82 -2.23
N ILE A 23 -4.39 -2.37 -3.42
CA ILE A 23 -3.48 -1.77 -4.39
C ILE A 23 -4.20 -0.79 -5.33
N GLY A 24 -5.53 -0.66 -5.24
CA GLY A 24 -6.32 0.15 -6.15
C GLY A 24 -6.24 -0.37 -7.60
N ARG A 25 -6.56 0.51 -8.55
CA ARG A 25 -6.50 0.20 -9.99
C ARG A 25 -5.22 0.75 -10.59
N TYR A 26 -4.17 -0.06 -10.53
CA TYR A 26 -2.83 0.30 -10.99
C TYR A 26 -2.80 0.71 -12.48
N ASP A 27 -3.28 -0.17 -13.37
CA ASP A 27 -3.19 0.06 -14.82
C ASP A 27 -4.03 1.26 -15.25
N GLU A 28 -5.25 1.39 -14.71
CA GLU A 28 -6.15 2.50 -15.00
C GLU A 28 -5.54 3.84 -14.55
N CYS A 29 -4.84 3.85 -13.40
CA CYS A 29 -4.14 5.04 -12.92
C CYS A 29 -3.04 5.49 -13.88
N LEU A 30 -2.19 4.55 -14.34
CA LEU A 30 -1.07 4.87 -15.23
C LEU A 30 -1.54 5.23 -16.64
N ASP A 31 -2.70 4.73 -17.07
CA ASP A 31 -3.26 5.01 -18.39
C ASP A 31 -3.93 6.39 -18.49
N VAL A 32 -4.14 7.09 -17.36
CA VAL A 32 -4.68 8.45 -17.39
C VAL A 32 -3.70 9.39 -18.08
N GLN A 33 -4.04 9.79 -19.30
CA GLN A 33 -3.37 10.85 -20.06
C GLN A 33 -4.39 11.90 -20.48
N ASN A 34 -4.05 13.17 -20.31
CA ASN A 34 -4.86 14.27 -20.82
C ASN A 34 -4.53 14.52 -22.31
N GLU A 35 -5.52 14.93 -23.12
CA GLU A 35 -5.37 15.22 -24.56
C GLU A 35 -4.29 16.28 -24.86
N ALA A 36 -3.96 17.13 -23.88
CA ALA A 36 -2.90 18.13 -23.96
C ALA A 36 -1.51 17.64 -23.47
N ASN A 37 -1.35 16.35 -23.11
CA ASN A 37 -0.14 15.74 -22.53
C ASN A 37 0.44 16.45 -21.29
N THR A 38 -0.28 17.38 -20.69
CA THR A 38 0.23 18.22 -19.59
C THR A 38 0.13 17.54 -18.23
N ILE A 39 -0.77 16.55 -18.10
CA ILE A 39 -1.03 15.83 -16.84
C ILE A 39 -1.13 14.35 -17.18
N SER A 40 -0.26 13.55 -16.56
CA SER A 40 -0.30 12.09 -16.59
C SER A 40 -0.60 11.56 -15.18
N GLY A 41 -1.15 10.35 -15.11
CA GLY A 41 -1.30 9.65 -13.83
C GLY A 41 0.04 9.15 -13.29
N GLN A 42 0.15 9.12 -11.97
CA GLN A 42 1.28 8.62 -11.21
C GLN A 42 0.75 7.72 -10.09
N TYR A 43 1.36 6.56 -9.94
CA TYR A 43 0.97 5.55 -8.96
C TYR A 43 1.99 5.46 -7.81
N CYS A 44 1.55 5.74 -6.59
CA CYS A 44 2.37 5.65 -5.39
C CYS A 44 1.94 4.45 -4.54
N SER A 45 2.85 3.54 -4.22
CA SER A 45 2.61 2.46 -3.26
C SER A 45 3.11 2.84 -1.87
N PHE A 46 2.22 2.87 -0.89
CA PHE A 46 2.55 3.13 0.51
C PHE A 46 2.43 1.88 1.36
N LEU A 47 3.31 1.78 2.36
CA LEU A 47 3.27 0.79 3.43
C LEU A 47 2.97 1.50 4.75
N LEU A 48 1.85 1.14 5.35
CA LEU A 48 1.45 1.59 6.67
C LEU A 48 1.88 0.57 7.72
N HIS A 49 2.58 1.04 8.74
CA HIS A 49 3.06 0.24 9.86
C HIS A 49 2.31 0.66 11.13
N PRO A 50 1.55 -0.25 11.77
CA PRO A 50 0.97 0.04 13.06
C PRO A 50 2.06 0.15 14.15
N PRO A 51 1.79 0.89 15.23
CA PRO A 51 2.73 1.03 16.33
C PRO A 51 2.77 -0.28 17.10
N LEU A 52 3.79 -1.08 16.85
CA LEU A 52 4.02 -2.37 17.50
C LEU A 52 5.20 -2.26 18.48
N PRO A 53 5.16 -3.02 19.59
CA PRO A 53 6.35 -3.17 20.42
C PRO A 53 7.51 -3.80 19.62
N PRO A 54 8.75 -3.74 20.10
CA PRO A 54 9.86 -4.40 19.43
C PRO A 54 9.63 -5.92 19.36
N ARG A 55 9.89 -6.52 18.19
CA ARG A 55 9.73 -7.95 17.97
C ARG A 55 10.64 -8.75 18.93
N PRO A 56 10.09 -9.67 19.75
CA PRO A 56 10.91 -10.59 20.56
C PRO A 56 11.76 -11.50 19.67
N ARG A 57 12.95 -11.89 20.12
CA ARG A 57 13.87 -12.78 19.37
C ARG A 57 13.24 -14.09 18.92
N PHE A 58 12.32 -14.66 19.71
CA PHE A 58 11.67 -15.95 19.45
C PHE A 58 10.14 -15.79 19.29
N HIS A 59 9.72 -14.92 18.38
CA HIS A 59 8.30 -14.72 18.08
C HIS A 59 7.94 -15.39 16.76
N THR A 60 7.00 -16.34 16.80
CA THR A 60 6.37 -16.99 15.64
C THR A 60 5.09 -16.28 15.23
N ILE A 61 4.68 -16.43 13.96
CA ILE A 61 3.45 -15.82 13.44
C ILE A 61 2.17 -16.31 14.14
N CYS A 62 2.20 -17.39 14.91
CA CYS A 62 1.03 -17.91 15.63
C CYS A 62 0.88 -17.34 17.06
N ASN A 63 1.92 -16.70 17.59
CA ASN A 63 1.91 -16.23 18.98
C ASN A 63 1.32 -14.82 19.04
N GLN A 64 0.22 -14.63 19.77
CA GLN A 64 -0.36 -13.31 19.94
C GLN A 64 0.50 -12.44 20.88
N ILE A 65 0.47 -11.12 20.64
CA ILE A 65 1.16 -10.17 21.52
C ILE A 65 0.27 -9.92 22.74
N GLN A 66 0.61 -10.58 23.86
CA GLN A 66 -0.19 -10.51 25.09
C GLN A 66 -0.43 -9.08 25.61
N GLN A 67 0.51 -8.16 25.35
CA GLN A 67 0.38 -6.75 25.74
C GLN A 67 -0.72 -6.00 24.97
N LEU A 68 -1.03 -6.40 23.73
CA LEU A 68 -2.06 -5.77 22.90
C LEU A 68 -3.46 -6.38 23.13
N LEU A 69 -3.55 -7.58 23.70
CA LEU A 69 -4.83 -8.23 24.03
C LEU A 69 -5.62 -7.46 25.13
N ASN A 70 -4.93 -6.70 25.97
CA ASN A 70 -5.54 -5.88 27.02
C ASN A 70 -5.99 -4.48 26.55
N ILE A 71 -5.81 -4.15 25.26
CA ILE A 71 -6.16 -2.83 24.73
C ILE A 71 -7.67 -2.72 24.56
N SER A 72 -8.29 -2.07 25.54
CA SER A 72 -9.73 -1.82 25.65
C SER A 72 -10.14 -0.56 24.86
N ARG A 73 -9.89 -0.53 23.54
CA ARG A 73 -10.54 0.48 22.67
C ARG A 73 -11.91 -0.02 22.22
N PRO A 74 -12.98 0.79 22.29
CA PRO A 74 -14.34 0.34 22.01
C PRO A 74 -14.56 0.22 20.49
N GLY A 75 -14.18 -0.91 19.90
CA GLY A 75 -14.46 -1.19 18.49
C GLY A 75 -14.04 -2.59 18.07
N LYS A 76 -14.95 -3.34 17.43
CA LYS A 76 -14.67 -4.69 16.89
C LYS A 76 -13.46 -4.71 15.96
N LEU A 77 -13.30 -3.66 15.14
CA LEU A 77 -12.17 -3.48 14.23
C LEU A 77 -10.84 -3.33 14.99
N PHE A 78 -10.78 -2.44 15.97
CA PHE A 78 -9.58 -2.23 16.77
C PHE A 78 -9.19 -3.48 17.56
N ARG A 79 -10.19 -4.21 18.09
CA ARG A 79 -9.93 -5.47 18.77
C ARG A 79 -9.36 -6.53 17.83
N TRP A 80 -9.92 -6.67 16.62
CA TRP A 80 -9.39 -7.58 15.60
C TRP A 80 -7.95 -7.21 15.21
N ILE A 81 -7.66 -5.92 14.99
CA ILE A 81 -6.30 -5.43 14.69
C ILE A 81 -5.34 -5.75 15.84
N ALA A 82 -5.77 -5.56 17.09
CA ALA A 82 -4.95 -5.83 18.27
C ALA A 82 -4.66 -7.34 18.47
N GLU A 83 -5.67 -8.19 18.27
CA GLU A 83 -5.54 -9.66 18.33
C GLU A 83 -4.62 -10.19 17.22
N ASN A 84 -4.69 -9.59 16.03
CA ASN A 84 -3.91 -9.95 14.85
C ASN A 84 -2.64 -9.11 14.67
N ALA A 85 -2.26 -8.33 15.70
CA ALA A 85 -1.17 -7.37 15.60
C ALA A 85 0.20 -8.02 15.28
N HIS A 86 0.35 -9.29 15.65
CA HIS A 86 1.54 -10.10 15.40
C HIS A 86 1.82 -10.33 13.90
N TYR A 87 0.80 -10.30 13.03
CA TYR A 87 0.98 -10.41 11.58
C TYR A 87 1.71 -9.19 11.00
N PHE A 88 1.49 -8.00 11.57
CA PHE A 88 2.08 -6.76 11.09
C PHE A 88 3.59 -6.64 11.35
N TYR A 89 4.20 -7.57 12.10
CA TYR A 89 5.67 -7.71 12.12
C TYR A 89 6.25 -8.22 10.80
N TYR A 90 5.44 -8.90 9.99
CA TYR A 90 5.87 -9.55 8.76
C TYR A 90 5.22 -8.94 7.53
N VAL A 91 3.96 -8.53 7.64
CA VAL A 91 3.16 -8.02 6.53
C VAL A 91 2.63 -6.64 6.89
N PRO A 92 3.27 -5.55 6.42
CA PRO A 92 2.72 -4.21 6.57
C PRO A 92 1.47 -4.01 5.72
N ILE A 93 0.67 -3.01 6.06
CA ILE A 93 -0.54 -2.70 5.31
C ILE A 93 -0.14 -1.99 4.02
N ARG A 94 -0.51 -2.51 2.86
CA ARG A 94 -0.16 -1.92 1.56
C ARG A 94 -1.33 -1.11 0.99
N LEU A 95 -1.09 0.14 0.60
CA LEU A 95 -2.06 1.01 -0.06
C LEU A 95 -1.50 1.55 -1.39
N GLY A 96 -2.28 1.44 -2.46
CA GLY A 96 -1.97 2.09 -3.74
C GLY A 96 -2.73 3.40 -3.90
N LEU A 97 -2.03 4.52 -4.08
CA LEU A 97 -2.65 5.82 -4.33
C LEU A 97 -2.38 6.27 -5.76
N CYS A 98 -3.41 6.77 -6.42
CA CYS A 98 -3.30 7.38 -7.74
C CYS A 98 -3.32 8.91 -7.60
N THR A 99 -2.30 9.57 -8.12
CA THR A 99 -2.13 11.02 -8.09
C THR A 99 -1.74 11.54 -9.47
N PRO A 100 -1.94 12.83 -9.76
CA PRO A 100 -1.39 13.41 -10.97
C PRO A 100 0.15 13.51 -10.87
N SER A 101 0.84 13.49 -12.00
CA SER A 101 2.30 13.61 -12.13
C SER A 101 2.87 14.94 -11.61
N THR A 102 2.01 15.93 -11.37
CA THR A 102 2.37 17.24 -10.81
C THR A 102 2.54 17.22 -9.29
N CYS A 103 2.09 16.17 -8.59
CA CYS A 103 2.27 16.05 -7.15
C CYS A 103 3.66 15.54 -6.80
N SER A 104 4.29 16.14 -5.78
CA SER A 104 5.53 15.61 -5.24
C SER A 104 5.24 14.40 -4.31
N PRO A 105 6.12 13.39 -4.27
CA PRO A 105 5.94 12.25 -3.37
C PRO A 105 5.96 12.66 -1.89
N GLU A 106 6.66 13.75 -1.55
CA GLU A 106 6.72 14.30 -0.19
C GLU A 106 5.37 14.88 0.25
N ASP A 107 4.71 15.65 -0.62
CA ASP A 107 3.40 16.22 -0.33
C ASP A 107 2.37 15.11 -0.12
N ILE A 108 2.39 14.08 -0.97
CA ILE A 108 1.49 12.93 -0.86
C ILE A 108 1.72 12.18 0.45
N THR A 109 2.99 11.97 0.83
CA THR A 109 3.34 11.31 2.09
C THR A 109 2.79 12.10 3.27
N SER A 110 2.93 13.42 3.28
CA SER A 110 2.43 14.28 4.36
C SER A 110 0.90 14.32 4.47
N LEU A 111 0.20 14.25 3.33
CA LEU A 111 -1.26 14.14 3.27
C LEU A 111 -1.73 12.80 3.83
N LEU A 112 -1.07 11.71 3.43
CA LEU A 112 -1.39 10.38 3.90
C LEU A 112 -1.11 10.23 5.41
N GLU A 113 0.02 10.74 5.88
CA GLU A 113 0.37 10.79 7.31
C GLU A 113 -0.70 11.53 8.11
N SER A 114 -1.17 12.67 7.61
CA SER A 114 -2.24 13.44 8.25
C SER A 114 -3.56 12.66 8.31
N ALA A 115 -3.88 11.91 7.25
CA ALA A 115 -5.09 11.08 7.19
C ALA A 115 -5.03 9.88 8.15
N VAL A 116 -3.85 9.26 8.32
CA VAL A 116 -3.68 8.08 9.19
C VAL A 116 -3.23 8.40 10.61
N LYS A 117 -2.89 9.66 10.92
CA LYS A 117 -2.51 10.15 12.24
C LYS A 117 -3.47 9.75 13.38
N PRO A 118 -4.81 9.77 13.21
CA PRO A 118 -5.74 9.32 14.25
C PRO A 118 -5.56 7.85 14.66
N PHE A 119 -4.99 7.04 13.77
CA PHE A 119 -4.72 5.62 13.96
C PHE A 119 -3.28 5.34 14.44
N SER A 120 -2.45 6.38 14.59
CA SER A 120 -1.05 6.27 15.00
C SER A 120 -0.21 5.35 14.10
N LEU A 121 -0.50 5.33 12.80
CA LEU A 121 0.23 4.53 11.81
C LEU A 121 1.44 5.31 11.28
N ASN A 122 2.56 4.63 11.09
CA ASN A 122 3.72 5.16 10.38
C ASN A 122 3.60 4.87 8.89
N VAL A 123 3.85 5.87 8.06
CA VAL A 123 3.79 5.76 6.59
C VAL A 123 5.18 5.58 6.02
N SER A 124 5.32 4.77 4.98
CA SER A 124 6.55 4.66 4.21
C SER A 124 6.22 4.43 2.74
N LEU A 125 7.00 5.05 1.84
CA LEU A 125 6.82 4.89 0.39
C LEU A 125 7.58 3.65 -0.09
N LEU A 126 6.87 2.71 -0.69
CA LEU A 126 7.47 1.53 -1.30
C LEU A 126 8.35 1.96 -2.47
N ASN A 127 9.58 1.44 -2.54
CA ASN A 127 10.59 1.75 -3.57
C ASN A 127 11.06 3.22 -3.62
N GLY A 128 10.65 4.07 -2.67
CA GLY A 128 11.12 5.46 -2.56
C GLY A 128 10.73 6.38 -3.73
N LYS A 129 9.88 5.94 -4.65
CA LYS A 129 9.38 6.73 -5.78
C LYS A 129 8.00 6.26 -6.18
N CYS A 130 7.24 7.15 -6.82
CA CYS A 130 5.99 6.78 -7.47
C CYS A 130 6.23 6.47 -8.95
N GLU A 131 5.49 5.50 -9.46
CA GLU A 131 5.63 4.97 -10.80
C GLU A 131 4.78 5.77 -11.78
N ILE A 132 5.31 5.98 -12.98
CA ILE A 132 4.62 6.60 -14.11
C ILE A 132 4.66 5.62 -15.28
N LYS A 133 3.77 5.80 -16.25
CA LYS A 133 3.69 4.94 -17.43
C LYS A 133 4.99 5.07 -18.24
N GLU A 134 5.85 4.06 -18.15
CA GLU A 134 7.02 3.88 -19.00
C GLU A 134 6.68 2.88 -20.11
N GLU A 135 6.88 3.25 -21.37
CA GLU A 135 6.82 2.29 -22.47
C GLU A 135 8.02 1.36 -22.39
N ARG A 136 7.84 0.23 -21.69
CA ARG A 136 8.87 -0.82 -21.67
C ARG A 136 8.88 -1.54 -23.00
N SER A 137 9.81 -1.15 -23.86
CA SER A 137 10.16 -1.94 -25.04
C SER A 137 10.92 -3.19 -24.58
N LEU A 138 10.31 -4.35 -24.78
CA LEU A 138 10.95 -5.64 -24.51
C LEU A 138 12.12 -5.80 -25.48
N ASN A 139 13.31 -6.06 -24.95
CA ASN A 139 14.48 -6.31 -25.77
C ASN A 139 14.36 -7.70 -26.45
N ALA A 140 14.96 -7.87 -27.63
CA ALA A 140 14.91 -9.13 -28.39
C ALA A 140 15.34 -10.34 -27.55
N THR A 141 16.28 -10.15 -26.63
CA THR A 141 16.75 -11.18 -25.69
C THR A 141 15.67 -11.57 -24.67
N GLN A 142 14.89 -10.61 -24.16
CA GLN A 142 13.79 -10.92 -23.23
C GLN A 142 12.65 -11.66 -23.94
N ILE A 143 12.36 -11.29 -25.19
CA ILE A 143 11.38 -11.97 -26.04
C ILE A 143 11.84 -13.42 -26.31
N PHE A 144 13.12 -13.62 -26.63
CA PHE A 144 13.69 -14.95 -26.86
C PHE A 144 13.59 -15.83 -25.61
N VAL A 145 13.92 -15.31 -24.42
CA VAL A 145 13.81 -16.06 -23.16
C VAL A 145 12.35 -16.44 -22.87
N LEU A 146 11.40 -15.50 -23.04
CA LEU A 146 9.98 -15.78 -22.84
C LEU A 146 9.48 -16.87 -23.80
N TYR A 147 9.92 -16.85 -25.06
CA TYR A 147 9.58 -17.86 -26.04
C TYR A 147 10.10 -19.25 -25.65
N VAL A 148 11.37 -19.35 -25.23
CA VAL A 148 11.97 -20.64 -24.82
C VAL A 148 11.30 -21.24 -23.58
N PHE A 149 10.78 -20.43 -22.66
CA PHE A 149 10.06 -20.92 -21.49
C PHE A 149 8.58 -21.28 -21.76
N LEU A 150 8.00 -20.79 -22.85
CA LEU A 150 6.60 -21.03 -23.24
C LEU A 150 6.41 -22.18 -24.24
N VAL A 151 7.47 -22.61 -24.91
CA VAL A 151 7.51 -23.79 -25.80
C VAL A 151 7.98 -25.01 -25.03
#